data_AF-A0AAW0P7L2-F1
#
_entry.id   AF-A0AAW0P7L2-F1
#
_cell.length_a   1.000
_cell.length_b   1.000
_cell.length_c   1.000
_cell.angle_alpha   90.00
_cell.angle_beta   90.00
_cell.angle_gamma   90.00
#
_symmetry.space_group_name_H-M   'P 1'
#
loop_
_entity.id
_entity.type
_entity.pdbx_description
1 polymer ?
#
loop_
_entity_poly.entity_id
_entity_poly.type
_entity_poly.pdbx_seq_one_letter_code
_entity_poly.pdbx_strand_id
1 'polypeptide(L)'
;MLVMDRALVLLPCLLLHQQVRASLLESLISKRTEYKDNCSRTLALTALSFSGVFCNGSFDSFACWPHSAPGNVSIPCPSYLPWIQPDSPRQAHRECLENGMWRLNDNSSDVWREESECQEHHYFREKEEQLLRQSALRLISVIGYSLSLCSLSLATLIMGMLRKLHCTRNYIHMNLFVSFILRAAAVISKELVLHLMYSHLPTGRPGLERVRQLHDLGAV
;
A
#
# COMPACT_ATOMS: atom_id res chain seq x y z
N MET A 1 -24.88 26.13 -8.38
CA MET A 1 -24.92 24.77 -8.95
C MET A 1 -23.55 24.27 -9.40
N LEU A 2 -22.72 25.06 -10.08
CA LEU A 2 -21.36 24.65 -10.55
C LEU A 2 -20.31 24.36 -9.45
N VAL A 3 -20.49 24.84 -8.21
CA VAL A 3 -19.55 24.61 -7.09
C VAL A 3 -19.72 23.23 -6.45
N MET A 4 -20.93 22.66 -6.53
CA MET A 4 -21.26 21.36 -5.93
C MET A 4 -20.66 20.20 -6.74
N ASP A 5 -20.60 20.32 -8.07
CA ASP A 5 -19.94 19.35 -8.97
C ASP A 5 -18.43 19.26 -8.75
N ARG A 6 -17.75 20.40 -8.52
CA ARG A 6 -16.31 20.40 -8.25
C ARG A 6 -15.99 19.73 -6.91
N ALA A 7 -16.82 19.96 -5.89
CA ALA A 7 -16.68 19.30 -4.59
C ALA A 7 -16.96 17.80 -4.68
N LEU A 8 -17.99 17.38 -5.45
CA LEU A 8 -18.36 15.98 -5.61
C LEU A 8 -17.27 15.15 -6.32
N VAL A 9 -16.47 15.75 -7.18
CA VAL A 9 -15.37 15.08 -7.90
C VAL A 9 -14.06 15.16 -7.14
N LEU A 10 -13.74 16.28 -6.48
CA LEU A 10 -12.47 16.44 -5.77
C LEU A 10 -12.45 15.72 -4.42
N LEU A 11 -13.58 15.58 -3.71
CA LEU A 11 -13.65 14.86 -2.44
C LEU A 11 -13.24 13.38 -2.58
N PRO A 12 -13.83 12.59 -3.50
CA PRO A 12 -13.45 11.20 -3.70
C PRO A 12 -11.98 11.05 -4.08
N CYS A 13 -11.42 12.01 -4.82
CA CYS A 13 -10.02 11.98 -5.24
C CYS A 13 -9.05 12.22 -4.09
N LEU A 14 -9.32 13.23 -3.27
CA LEU A 14 -8.56 13.51 -2.05
C LEU A 14 -8.69 12.35 -1.06
N LEU A 15 -9.90 11.79 -0.94
CA LEU A 15 -10.16 10.63 -0.09
C LEU A 15 -9.42 9.38 -0.58
N LEU A 16 -9.38 9.08 -1.89
CA LEU A 16 -8.61 7.95 -2.44
C LEU A 16 -7.10 8.15 -2.25
N HIS A 17 -6.59 9.36 -2.48
CA HIS A 17 -5.17 9.68 -2.29
C HIS A 17 -4.73 9.51 -0.84
N GLN A 18 -5.58 9.95 0.09
CA GLN A 18 -5.37 9.82 1.52
C GLN A 18 -5.49 8.36 1.98
N GLN A 19 -6.47 7.61 1.46
CA GLN A 19 -6.66 6.19 1.76
C GLN A 19 -5.46 5.34 1.33
N VAL A 20 -4.91 5.59 0.14
CA VAL A 20 -3.77 4.82 -0.40
C VAL A 20 -2.49 5.13 0.34
N ARG A 21 -2.16 6.40 0.58
CA ARG A 21 -0.99 6.79 1.39
C ARG A 21 -1.08 6.24 2.81
N ALA A 22 -2.27 6.28 3.42
CA ALA A 22 -2.51 5.66 4.72
C ALA A 22 -2.25 4.16 4.67
N SER A 23 -2.80 3.43 3.69
CA SER A 23 -2.64 1.96 3.61
C SER A 23 -1.18 1.50 3.48
N LEU A 24 -0.34 2.22 2.72
CA LEU A 24 1.07 1.88 2.56
C LEU A 24 1.85 2.17 3.85
N LEU A 25 1.59 3.31 4.49
CA LEU A 25 2.23 3.67 5.75
C LEU A 25 1.85 2.68 6.87
N GLU A 26 0.58 2.30 6.97
CA GLU A 26 0.07 1.31 7.93
C GLU A 26 0.75 -0.06 7.73
N SER A 27 0.89 -0.50 6.48
CA SER A 27 1.60 -1.75 6.15
C SER A 27 3.06 -1.74 6.62
N LEU A 28 3.77 -0.61 6.43
CA LEU A 28 5.15 -0.46 6.88
C LEU A 28 5.27 -0.41 8.40
N ILE A 29 4.36 0.30 9.06
CA ILE A 29 4.31 0.36 10.54
C ILE A 29 4.07 -1.04 11.11
N SER A 30 3.14 -1.79 10.53
CA SER A 30 2.84 -3.16 10.94
C SER A 30 4.06 -4.08 10.81
N LYS A 31 4.72 -4.10 9.64
CA LYS A 31 5.93 -4.91 9.42
C LYS A 31 7.09 -4.52 10.34
N ARG A 32 7.29 -3.22 10.58
CA ARG A 32 8.33 -2.75 11.53
C ARG A 32 8.05 -3.20 12.95
N THR A 33 6.77 -3.18 13.36
CA THR A 33 6.34 -3.62 14.69
C THR A 33 6.60 -5.11 14.86
N GLU A 34 6.23 -5.93 13.88
CA GLU A 34 6.53 -7.37 13.87
C GLU A 34 8.04 -7.65 13.94
N TYR A 35 8.85 -6.93 13.16
CA TYR A 35 10.31 -7.05 13.20
C TYR A 35 10.88 -6.72 14.59
N LYS A 36 10.39 -5.64 15.21
CA LYS A 36 10.79 -5.22 16.57
C LYS A 36 10.40 -6.28 17.62
N ASP A 37 9.20 -6.83 17.53
CA ASP A 37 8.73 -7.85 18.48
C ASP A 37 9.54 -9.15 18.35
N ASN A 38 9.85 -9.56 17.12
CA ASN A 38 10.70 -10.72 16.86
C ASN A 38 12.14 -10.50 17.39
N CYS A 39 12.67 -9.29 17.21
CA CYS A 39 13.97 -8.90 17.76
C CYS A 39 14.00 -9.01 19.29
N SER A 40 13.00 -8.44 19.97
CA SER A 40 12.91 -8.48 21.44
C SER A 40 12.87 -9.91 21.98
N ARG A 41 12.12 -10.80 21.32
CA ARG A 41 12.09 -12.23 21.68
C ARG A 41 13.45 -12.90 21.49
N THR A 42 14.11 -12.66 20.37
CA THR A 42 15.42 -13.25 20.05
C THR A 42 16.50 -12.80 21.03
N LEU A 43 16.50 -11.53 21.42
CA LEU A 43 17.44 -10.97 22.39
C LEU A 43 17.24 -11.54 23.80
N ALA A 44 15.99 -11.78 24.21
CA ALA A 44 15.69 -12.40 25.50
C ALA A 44 16.16 -13.86 25.56
N LEU A 45 16.01 -14.61 24.46
CA LEU A 45 16.45 -16.01 24.39
C LEU A 45 17.98 -16.16 24.39
N THR A 46 18.67 -15.26 23.71
CA THR A 46 20.13 -15.32 23.53
C THR A 46 20.92 -14.73 24.70
N ALA A 47 20.28 -13.97 25.60
CA ALA A 47 20.94 -13.31 26.73
C ALA A 47 21.71 -14.27 27.66
N LEU A 48 21.24 -15.51 27.82
CA LEU A 48 21.86 -16.52 28.69
C LEU A 48 23.10 -17.19 28.08
N SER A 49 23.37 -16.97 26.79
CA SER A 49 24.44 -17.66 26.06
C SER A 49 25.79 -16.95 26.11
N PHE A 50 25.84 -15.72 26.64
CA PHE A 50 27.05 -14.92 26.70
C PHE A 50 27.60 -14.84 28.13
N SER A 51 28.89 -15.15 28.28
CA SER A 51 29.63 -15.06 29.53
C SER A 51 30.95 -14.34 29.26
N GLY A 52 31.26 -13.29 30.03
CA GLY A 52 32.46 -12.47 29.85
C GLY A 52 32.16 -11.06 29.35
N VAL A 53 33.09 -10.48 28.59
CA VAL A 53 32.94 -9.14 28.02
C VAL A 53 32.25 -9.25 26.66
N PHE A 54 31.08 -8.63 26.52
CA PHE A 54 30.28 -8.61 25.30
C PHE A 54 29.46 -7.32 25.22
N CYS A 55 29.05 -6.94 24.01
CA CYS A 55 28.14 -5.84 23.79
C CYS A 55 26.69 -6.31 23.84
N ASN A 56 25.87 -5.60 24.62
CA ASN A 56 24.45 -5.91 24.75
C ASN A 56 23.70 -5.67 23.44
N GLY A 57 23.00 -6.70 22.97
CA GLY A 57 22.09 -6.61 21.84
C GLY A 57 20.90 -5.71 22.14
N SER A 58 20.52 -4.90 21.16
CA SER A 58 19.44 -3.93 21.27
C SER A 58 18.81 -3.62 19.92
N PHE A 59 17.56 -3.18 19.96
CA PHE A 59 16.89 -2.60 18.79
C PHE A 59 17.08 -1.08 18.80
N ASP A 60 17.76 -0.55 17.80
CA ASP A 60 18.21 0.85 17.75
C ASP A 60 17.27 1.78 16.97
N SER A 61 15.99 1.41 16.89
CA SER A 61 14.97 2.02 16.03
C SER A 61 15.13 1.75 14.52
N PHE A 62 16.21 1.12 14.08
CA PHE A 62 16.44 0.75 12.69
C PHE A 62 16.58 -0.77 12.53
N ALA A 63 17.58 -1.38 13.14
CA ALA A 63 17.88 -2.80 13.00
C ALA A 63 18.00 -3.50 14.35
N CYS A 64 17.88 -4.82 14.32
CA CYS A 64 18.06 -5.67 15.48
C CYS A 64 19.52 -6.09 15.63
N TRP A 65 20.20 -5.59 16.66
CA TRP A 65 21.59 -5.96 16.93
C TRP A 65 21.65 -7.09 17.95
N PRO A 66 22.25 -8.25 17.63
CA PRO A 66 22.41 -9.34 18.58
C PRO A 66 23.46 -9.00 19.66
N HIS A 67 23.45 -9.76 20.75
CA HIS A 67 24.59 -9.79 21.67
C HIS A 67 25.82 -10.30 20.91
N SER A 68 26.97 -9.67 21.11
CA SER A 68 28.19 -10.04 20.38
C SER A 68 29.45 -9.87 21.24
N ALA A 69 30.43 -10.74 20.99
CA ALA A 69 31.80 -10.54 21.47
C ALA A 69 32.44 -9.31 20.80
N PRO A 70 33.52 -8.76 21.36
CA PRO A 70 34.28 -7.67 20.76
C PRO A 70 34.73 -7.97 19.33
N GLY A 71 34.66 -6.96 18.47
CA GLY A 71 34.95 -7.04 17.04
C GLY A 71 33.86 -6.43 16.16
N ASN A 72 33.98 -6.69 14.86
CA ASN A 72 33.03 -6.21 13.86
C ASN A 72 31.79 -7.11 13.81
N VAL A 73 30.62 -6.50 13.86
CA VAL A 73 29.31 -7.16 13.86
C VAL A 73 28.57 -6.73 12.61
N SER A 74 28.20 -7.69 11.77
CA SER A 74 27.37 -7.46 10.58
C SER A 74 26.02 -8.15 10.74
N ILE A 75 24.96 -7.49 10.27
CA ILE A 75 23.59 -8.03 10.27
C ILE A 75 22.94 -7.76 8.90
N PRO A 76 22.04 -8.63 8.42
CA PRO A 76 21.29 -8.35 7.20
C PRO A 76 20.42 -7.11 7.36
N CYS A 77 20.21 -6.37 6.27
CA CYS A 77 19.31 -5.22 6.28
C CYS A 77 17.88 -5.62 6.73
N PRO A 78 17.16 -4.76 7.47
CA PRO A 78 15.83 -5.10 7.98
C PRO A 78 14.83 -5.46 6.88
N SER A 79 14.13 -6.58 7.06
CA SER A 79 13.17 -7.13 6.08
C SER A 79 11.88 -6.31 5.93
N TYR A 80 11.61 -5.38 6.84
CA TYR A 80 10.48 -4.46 6.72
C TYR A 80 10.73 -3.36 5.67
N LEU A 81 11.98 -3.17 5.22
CA LEU A 81 12.33 -2.18 4.21
C LEU A 81 11.83 -2.62 2.81
N PRO A 82 11.03 -1.80 2.12
CA PRO A 82 10.41 -2.17 0.83
C PRO A 82 11.38 -2.52 -0.30
N TRP A 83 12.60 -2.00 -0.26
CA TRP A 83 13.61 -2.14 -1.32
C TRP A 83 14.60 -3.27 -1.06
N ILE A 84 14.52 -3.93 0.10
CA ILE A 84 15.38 -5.05 0.47
C ILE A 84 14.70 -6.36 0.08
N GLN A 85 15.39 -7.17 -0.72
CA GLN A 85 14.93 -8.52 -1.06
C GLN A 85 15.31 -9.51 0.06
N PRO A 86 14.53 -10.58 0.29
CA PRO A 86 14.79 -11.55 1.36
C PRO A 86 16.20 -12.16 1.34
N ASP A 87 16.74 -12.40 0.15
CA ASP A 87 18.06 -13.01 -0.08
C ASP A 87 19.14 -11.97 -0.44
N SER A 88 18.91 -10.70 -0.11
CA SER A 88 19.85 -9.63 -0.40
C SER A 88 21.14 -9.79 0.42
N PRO A 89 22.34 -9.72 -0.19
CA PRO A 89 23.61 -9.79 0.53
C PRO A 89 23.94 -8.53 1.33
N ARG A 90 23.11 -7.48 1.20
CA ARG A 90 23.30 -6.17 1.84
C ARG A 90 23.23 -6.27 3.36
N GLN A 91 24.21 -5.66 4.04
CA GLN A 91 24.37 -5.72 5.48
C GLN A 91 24.58 -4.34 6.12
N ALA A 92 24.15 -4.23 7.37
CA ALA A 92 24.49 -3.12 8.24
C ALA A 92 25.61 -3.55 9.21
N HIS A 93 26.52 -2.63 9.53
CA HIS A 93 27.70 -2.91 10.35
C HIS A 93 27.73 -2.08 11.63
N ARG A 94 28.24 -2.71 12.70
CA ARG A 94 28.60 -2.09 13.97
C ARG A 94 29.93 -2.64 14.47
N GLU A 95 30.52 -1.94 15.41
CA GLU A 95 31.73 -2.39 16.09
C GLU A 95 31.49 -2.47 17.59
N CYS A 96 31.77 -3.65 18.15
CA CYS A 96 31.81 -3.88 19.58
C CYS A 96 33.25 -3.71 20.06
N LEU A 97 33.48 -2.76 20.96
CA LEU A 97 34.81 -2.49 21.51
C LEU A 97 35.21 -3.55 22.54
N GLU A 98 36.51 -3.70 22.78
CA GLU A 98 37.06 -4.66 23.76
C GLU A 98 36.59 -4.44 25.20
N ASN A 99 36.07 -3.25 25.52
CA ASN A 99 35.49 -2.93 26.82
C ASN A 99 34.02 -3.37 26.98
N GLY A 100 33.43 -4.02 25.97
CA GLY A 100 32.03 -4.45 25.98
C GLY A 100 31.03 -3.35 25.67
N MET A 101 31.48 -2.19 25.16
CA MET A 101 30.61 -1.11 24.71
C MET A 101 30.57 -1.02 23.19
N TRP A 102 29.43 -0.61 22.64
CA TRP A 102 29.34 -0.29 21.23
C TRP A 102 30.17 0.95 20.90
N ARG A 103 30.86 0.96 19.75
CA ARG A 103 31.56 2.14 19.25
C ARG A 103 30.59 3.31 19.13
N LEU A 104 31.02 4.49 19.57
CA LEU A 104 30.27 5.74 19.43
C LEU A 104 30.77 6.52 18.22
N ASN A 105 29.94 7.44 17.72
CA ASN A 105 30.36 8.38 16.69
C ASN A 105 31.38 9.38 17.26
N ASP A 106 32.36 9.81 16.45
CA ASP A 106 33.42 10.73 16.89
C ASP A 106 32.88 12.07 17.45
N ASN A 107 31.72 12.51 16.96
CA ASN A 107 31.11 13.81 17.28
C ASN A 107 29.77 13.71 18.03
N SER A 108 29.33 12.50 18.43
CA SER A 108 28.03 12.31 19.13
C SER A 108 28.10 11.16 20.14
N SER A 109 27.24 11.22 21.16
CA SER A 109 26.99 10.10 22.07
C SER A 109 26.18 8.95 21.44
N ASP A 110 25.82 9.07 20.16
CA ASP A 110 25.12 8.03 19.42
C ASP A 110 26.06 6.87 19.06
N VAL A 111 25.50 5.66 19.10
CA VAL A 111 26.20 4.44 18.67
C VAL A 111 26.47 4.51 17.17
N TRP A 112 27.74 4.33 16.80
CA TRP A 112 28.18 4.27 15.41
C TRP A 112 27.54 3.08 14.71
N ARG A 113 27.05 3.32 13.49
CA ARG A 113 26.44 2.31 12.61
C ARG A 113 26.73 2.68 11.17
N GLU A 114 27.16 1.70 10.38
CA GLU A 114 27.26 1.85 8.94
C GLU A 114 26.07 1.16 8.26
N GLU A 115 25.22 1.95 7.61
CA GLU A 115 23.96 1.51 6.99
C GLU A 115 23.87 1.85 5.48
N SER A 116 25.00 2.23 4.88
CA SER A 116 25.10 2.69 3.48
C SER A 116 24.50 1.68 2.50
N GLU A 117 24.71 0.38 2.72
CA GLU A 117 24.15 -0.68 1.86
C GLU A 117 22.62 -0.82 1.99
N CYS A 118 22.05 -0.44 3.14
CA CYS A 118 20.62 -0.55 3.42
C CYS A 118 19.83 0.68 2.99
N GLN A 119 20.49 1.78 2.59
CA GLN A 119 19.84 3.02 2.21
C GLN A 119 19.51 3.05 0.71
N GLU A 120 18.28 3.39 0.35
CA GLU A 120 17.85 3.56 -1.05
C GLU A 120 17.00 4.83 -1.18
N HIS A 121 17.64 5.93 -1.57
CA HIS A 121 16.99 7.24 -1.64
C HIS A 121 16.01 7.37 -2.80
N HIS A 122 16.17 6.59 -3.87
CA HIS A 122 15.37 6.74 -5.08
C HIS A 122 14.05 5.95 -5.04
N TYR A 123 13.96 4.92 -4.19
CA TYR A 123 12.80 4.04 -4.13
C TYR A 123 11.49 4.78 -3.88
N PHE A 124 11.44 5.65 -2.85
CA PHE A 124 10.21 6.37 -2.51
C PHE A 124 9.82 7.38 -3.58
N ARG A 125 10.79 8.05 -4.21
CA ARG A 125 10.52 9.04 -5.26
C ARG A 125 9.93 8.38 -6.50
N GLU A 126 10.54 7.30 -6.97
CA GLU A 126 10.05 6.56 -8.13
C GLU A 126 8.68 5.93 -7.85
N LYS A 127 8.50 5.36 -6.64
CA LYS A 127 7.23 4.75 -6.26
C LYS A 127 6.13 5.79 -6.15
N GLU A 128 6.41 6.96 -5.58
CA GLU A 128 5.47 8.08 -5.52
C GLU A 128 5.09 8.55 -6.93
N GLU A 129 6.04 8.80 -7.82
CA GLU A 129 5.75 9.21 -9.21
C GLU A 129 4.90 8.18 -9.96
N GLN A 130 5.20 6.88 -9.80
CA GLN A 130 4.38 5.82 -10.37
C GLN A 130 2.95 5.82 -9.81
N LEU A 131 2.80 5.97 -8.49
CA LEU A 131 1.49 6.03 -7.83
C LEU A 131 0.71 7.27 -8.25
N LEU A 132 1.36 8.43 -8.38
CA LEU A 132 0.77 9.67 -8.88
C LEU A 132 0.29 9.52 -10.33
N ARG A 133 1.10 8.87 -11.18
CA ARG A 133 0.72 8.63 -12.58
C ARG A 133 -0.47 7.67 -12.68
N GLN A 134 -0.47 6.59 -11.89
CA GLN A 134 -1.58 5.64 -11.84
C GLN A 134 -2.86 6.30 -11.30
N SER A 135 -2.76 7.10 -10.25
CA SER A 135 -3.92 7.81 -9.70
C SER A 135 -4.48 8.84 -10.69
N ALA A 136 -3.63 9.56 -11.40
CA ALA A 136 -4.05 10.49 -12.45
C ALA A 136 -4.78 9.78 -13.60
N LEU A 137 -4.30 8.62 -14.07
CA LEU A 137 -4.96 7.85 -15.11
C LEU A 137 -6.33 7.30 -14.65
N ARG A 138 -6.41 6.74 -13.43
CA ARG A 138 -7.69 6.32 -12.84
C ARG A 138 -8.66 7.50 -12.74
N LEU A 139 -8.17 8.67 -12.32
CA LEU A 139 -8.97 9.87 -12.17
C LEU A 139 -9.62 10.28 -13.49
N ILE A 140 -8.82 10.35 -14.56
CA ILE A 140 -9.30 10.71 -15.89
C ILE A 140 -10.35 9.69 -16.37
N SER A 141 -10.11 8.40 -16.13
CA SER A 141 -11.04 7.31 -16.44
C SER A 141 -12.39 7.49 -15.73
N VAL A 142 -12.38 7.69 -14.41
CA VAL A 142 -13.60 7.87 -13.59
C VAL A 142 -14.39 9.11 -14.02
N ILE A 143 -13.72 10.24 -14.25
CA ILE A 143 -14.37 11.46 -14.74
C ILE A 143 -14.99 11.23 -16.11
N GLY A 144 -14.26 10.59 -17.02
CA GLY A 144 -14.73 10.28 -18.38
C GLY A 144 -15.97 9.38 -18.38
N TYR A 145 -15.98 8.33 -17.56
CA TYR A 145 -17.13 7.43 -17.43
C TYR A 145 -18.33 8.12 -16.79
N SER A 146 -18.11 8.96 -15.78
CA SER A 146 -19.18 9.71 -15.11
C SER A 146 -19.85 10.71 -16.06
N LEU A 147 -19.06 11.50 -16.81
CA LEU A 147 -19.58 12.45 -17.81
C LEU A 147 -20.36 11.73 -18.91
N SER A 148 -19.86 10.59 -19.37
CA SER A 148 -20.53 9.77 -20.38
C SER A 148 -21.88 9.26 -19.87
N LEU A 149 -21.93 8.72 -18.65
CA LEU A 149 -23.16 8.23 -18.04
C LEU A 149 -24.19 9.35 -17.83
N CYS A 150 -23.77 10.52 -17.34
CA CYS A 150 -24.65 11.68 -17.18
C CYS A 150 -25.25 12.12 -18.53
N SER A 151 -24.42 12.21 -19.58
CA SER A 151 -24.89 12.57 -20.93
C SER A 151 -25.91 11.57 -21.47
N LEU A 152 -25.61 10.27 -21.37
CA LEU A 152 -26.52 9.20 -21.80
C LEU A 152 -27.84 9.23 -21.01
N SER A 153 -27.78 9.43 -19.69
CA SER A 153 -28.97 9.49 -18.84
C SER A 153 -29.86 10.69 -19.21
N LEU A 154 -29.27 11.86 -19.47
CA LEU A 154 -30.01 13.06 -19.81
C LEU A 154 -30.65 12.92 -21.19
N ALA A 155 -29.93 12.38 -22.17
CA ALA A 155 -30.47 12.08 -23.49
C ALA A 155 -31.68 11.13 -23.40
N THR A 156 -31.57 10.07 -22.61
CA THR A 156 -32.65 9.10 -22.37
C THR A 156 -33.85 9.75 -21.69
N LEU A 157 -33.62 10.57 -20.66
CA LEU A 157 -34.68 11.29 -19.95
C LEU A 157 -35.44 12.25 -20.89
N ILE A 158 -34.72 13.04 -21.69
CA ILE A 158 -35.32 13.99 -22.64
C ILE A 158 -36.17 13.26 -23.67
N MET A 159 -35.65 12.17 -24.25
CA MET A 159 -36.41 11.36 -25.21
C MET A 159 -37.65 10.70 -24.58
N GLY A 160 -37.64 10.42 -23.27
CA GLY A 160 -38.72 9.72 -22.58
C GLY A 160 -39.82 10.66 -22.07
N MET A 161 -39.44 11.87 -21.65
CA MET A 161 -40.37 12.90 -21.19
C MET A 161 -41.15 13.54 -22.34
N LEU A 162 -40.54 13.65 -23.53
CA LEU A 162 -41.19 14.22 -24.71
C LEU A 162 -42.07 13.17 -25.43
N ARG A 163 -43.29 12.96 -24.93
CA ARG A 163 -44.31 12.07 -25.54
C ARG A 163 -44.58 12.36 -27.03
N LYS A 164 -44.29 13.57 -27.50
CA LYS A 164 -44.41 14.00 -28.92
C LYS A 164 -43.35 13.37 -29.85
N LEU A 165 -42.26 12.82 -29.31
CA LEU A 165 -41.16 12.20 -30.05
C LEU A 165 -41.22 10.65 -30.04
N HIS A 166 -42.28 10.05 -29.50
CA HIS A 166 -42.51 8.60 -29.52
C HIS A 166 -42.87 8.10 -30.93
N CYS A 167 -41.87 8.00 -31.80
CA CYS A 167 -41.92 7.31 -33.09
C CYS A 167 -41.23 5.94 -32.99
N THR A 168 -41.57 5.01 -33.87
CA THR A 168 -40.91 3.68 -34.00
C THR A 168 -39.37 3.77 -34.09
N ARG A 169 -38.84 4.83 -34.71
CA ARG A 169 -37.39 5.11 -34.77
C ARG A 169 -36.79 5.49 -33.40
N ASN A 170 -37.50 6.25 -32.57
CA ASN A 170 -37.04 6.62 -31.23
C ASN A 170 -37.15 5.46 -30.22
N TYR A 171 -38.01 4.48 -30.51
CA TYR A 171 -38.11 3.26 -29.71
C TYR A 171 -36.85 2.39 -29.78
N ILE A 172 -36.17 2.36 -30.94
CA ILE A 172 -34.87 1.68 -31.12
C ILE A 172 -33.79 2.35 -30.27
N HIS A 173 -33.75 3.69 -30.29
CA HIS A 173 -32.82 4.47 -29.47
C HIS A 173 -33.07 4.23 -27.98
N MET A 174 -34.34 4.23 -27.54
CA MET A 174 -34.69 3.89 -26.15
C MET A 174 -34.24 2.49 -25.73
N ASN A 175 -34.45 1.48 -26.56
CA ASN A 175 -33.98 0.12 -26.28
C ASN A 175 -32.46 0.03 -26.19
N LEU A 176 -31.72 0.81 -26.99
CA LEU A 176 -30.26 0.89 -26.91
C LEU A 176 -29.81 1.54 -25.59
N PHE A 177 -30.45 2.64 -25.16
CA PHE A 177 -30.12 3.30 -23.90
C PHE A 177 -30.46 2.46 -22.67
N VAL A 178 -31.63 1.80 -22.66
CA VAL A 178 -32.01 0.85 -21.61
C VAL A 178 -31.01 -0.30 -21.52
N SER A 179 -30.52 -0.81 -22.67
CA SER A 179 -29.48 -1.83 -22.69
C SER A 179 -28.16 -1.34 -22.04
N PHE A 180 -27.79 -0.07 -22.24
CA PHE A 180 -26.64 0.54 -21.55
C PHE A 180 -26.86 0.70 -20.04
N ILE A 181 -28.05 1.09 -19.61
CA ILE A 181 -28.43 1.19 -18.19
C ILE A 181 -28.39 -0.19 -17.52
N LEU A 182 -28.97 -1.21 -18.17
CA LEU A 182 -28.93 -2.60 -17.68
C LEU A 182 -27.50 -3.13 -17.62
N ARG A 183 -26.65 -2.81 -18.61
CA ARG A 183 -25.24 -3.16 -18.59
C ARG A 183 -24.49 -2.51 -17.42
N ALA A 184 -24.75 -1.23 -17.13
CA ALA A 184 -24.17 -0.55 -15.97
C ALA A 184 -24.67 -1.15 -14.65
N ALA A 185 -25.98 -1.43 -14.54
CA ALA A 185 -26.57 -2.11 -13.38
C ALA A 185 -26.03 -3.53 -13.17
N ALA A 186 -25.77 -4.28 -14.26
CA ALA A 186 -25.15 -5.60 -14.22
C ALA A 186 -23.70 -5.54 -13.71
N VAL A 187 -22.93 -4.53 -14.11
CA VAL A 187 -21.56 -4.31 -13.60
C VAL A 187 -21.60 -3.97 -12.11
N ILE A 188 -22.47 -3.04 -11.70
CA ILE A 188 -22.62 -2.63 -10.28
C ILE A 188 -23.10 -3.80 -9.41
N SER A 189 -24.08 -4.58 -9.88
CA SER A 189 -24.59 -5.74 -9.13
C SER A 189 -23.57 -6.86 -9.03
N LYS A 190 -22.79 -7.12 -10.09
CA LYS A 190 -21.66 -8.06 -10.02
C LYS A 190 -20.65 -7.62 -8.96
N GLU A 191 -20.30 -6.34 -8.92
CA GLU A 191 -19.37 -5.77 -7.94
C GLU A 191 -19.92 -5.90 -6.50
N LEU A 192 -21.21 -5.62 -6.31
CA LEU A 192 -21.90 -5.76 -5.02
C LEU A 192 -21.96 -7.22 -4.54
N VAL A 193 -22.29 -8.16 -5.43
CA VAL A 193 -22.34 -9.60 -5.11
C VAL A 193 -20.93 -10.10 -4.77
N LEU A 194 -19.92 -9.67 -5.52
CA LEU A 194 -18.53 -10.02 -5.25
C LEU A 194 -18.07 -9.49 -3.89
N HIS A 195 -18.45 -8.26 -3.54
CA HIS A 195 -18.14 -7.66 -2.25
C HIS A 195 -18.84 -8.38 -1.09
N LEU A 196 -20.13 -8.70 -1.26
CA LEU A 196 -20.90 -9.44 -0.25
C LEU A 196 -20.39 -10.86 -0.05
N MET A 197 -20.08 -11.57 -1.14
CA MET A 197 -19.45 -12.90 -1.09
C MET A 197 -18.08 -12.86 -0.39
N TYR A 198 -17.28 -11.82 -0.63
CA TYR A 198 -15.97 -11.66 0.03
C TYR A 198 -16.12 -11.37 1.52
N SER A 199 -17.11 -10.55 1.90
CA SER A 199 -17.40 -10.20 3.30
C SER A 199 -17.92 -11.39 4.13
N HIS A 200 -18.54 -12.38 3.49
CA HIS A 200 -19.05 -13.59 4.14
C HIS A 200 -18.10 -14.79 4.14
N LEU A 201 -16.86 -14.65 3.64
CA LEU A 201 -15.90 -15.75 3.64
C LEU A 201 -15.22 -15.88 5.03
N PRO A 202 -15.40 -16.99 5.75
CA PRO A 202 -14.76 -17.17 7.04
C PRO A 202 -13.25 -17.28 6.85
N THR A 203 -12.52 -16.41 7.53
CA THR A 203 -11.07 -16.35 7.64
C THR A 203 -10.50 -17.72 8.03
N GLY A 204 -9.91 -18.45 7.08
CA GLY A 204 -9.45 -19.79 7.43
C GLY A 204 -8.59 -20.62 6.46
N ARG A 205 -8.08 -20.11 5.31
CA ARG A 205 -7.08 -20.90 4.53
C ARG A 205 -5.95 -20.06 3.88
N PRO A 206 -4.67 -20.48 4.03
CA PRO A 206 -3.46 -19.74 3.66
C PRO A 206 -3.07 -19.89 2.17
N GLY A 207 -4.05 -19.83 1.27
CA GLY A 207 -3.83 -19.91 -0.20
C GLY A 207 -4.33 -18.68 -0.96
N LEU A 208 -5.02 -17.75 -0.29
CA LEU A 208 -5.77 -16.66 -0.91
C LEU A 208 -5.07 -15.29 -0.79
N GLU A 209 -3.75 -15.25 -0.60
CA GLU A 209 -2.98 -14.01 -0.74
C GLU A 209 -2.57 -13.75 -2.20
N ARG A 210 -2.38 -14.81 -2.98
CA ARG A 210 -1.96 -14.71 -4.39
C ARG A 210 -3.07 -14.21 -5.32
N VAL A 211 -4.34 -14.47 -4.97
CA VAL A 211 -5.51 -13.97 -5.72
C VAL A 211 -5.84 -12.53 -5.35
N ARG A 212 -5.52 -12.11 -4.11
CA ARG A 212 -5.70 -10.74 -3.62
C ARG A 212 -4.79 -9.75 -4.37
N GLN A 213 -3.55 -10.15 -4.67
CA GLN A 213 -2.61 -9.31 -5.44
C GLN A 213 -2.90 -9.22 -6.95
N LEU A 214 -3.55 -10.22 -7.57
CA LEU A 214 -3.88 -10.15 -8.99
C LEU A 214 -5.12 -9.30 -9.29
N HIS A 215 -6.06 -9.16 -8.34
CA HIS A 215 -7.28 -8.36 -8.57
C HIS A 215 -7.07 -6.86 -8.31
N ASP A 216 -6.14 -6.47 -7.42
CA ASP A 216 -5.76 -5.06 -7.20
C ASP A 216 -5.00 -4.43 -8.40
N LEU A 217 -4.51 -5.25 -9.35
CA LEU A 217 -3.91 -4.78 -10.60
C LEU A 217 -4.93 -4.61 -11.75
N GLY A 218 -6.17 -5.10 -11.61
CA GLY A 218 -7.11 -5.23 -12.73
C GLY A 218 -8.40 -4.40 -12.67
N ALA A 219 -8.68 -3.71 -11.55
CA ALA A 219 -9.90 -2.93 -11.37
C ALA A 219 -9.59 -1.53 -10.81
N VAL A 220 -9.17 -0.61 -11.67
CA VAL A 220 -9.93 0.60 -12.09
C VAL A 220 -9.58 0.86 -13.55
#